data_AF-W4VEA5-F1
#
_entry.id   AF-W4VEA5-F1
#
_cell.length_a   1.000
_cell.length_b   1.000
_cell.length_c   1.000
_cell.angle_alpha   90.00
_cell.angle_beta   90.00
_cell.angle_gamma   90.00
#
_symmetry.space_group_name_H-M   'P 1'
#
loop_
_entity.id
_entity.type
_entity.pdbx_description
1 polymer ?
#
loop_
_entity_poly.entity_id
_entity_poly.type
_entity_poly.pdbx_seq_one_letter_code
_entity_poly.pdbx_strand_id
1 'polypeptide(L)'
;MNSSLLIREIEKKIEPIFQKIQEIELENQQKVLAAFQKHQVSDSDFNPTTGYGYDDFGRNKLEMVYASIFGSEDALVRPQITSGTHAISTALFGILRPGDELLYITGAPYDTLKKVIGHQTHVTGSLADFGILYQDISLKDGKIDMEAVRHAITKKQRSLLFSDQKDMTTVLR
;
A
#
# COMPACT_ATOMS: atom_id res chain seq x y z
N MET A 1 15.00 -41.13 3.16
CA MET A 1 15.89 -39.96 3.01
C MET A 1 15.87 -39.21 4.33
N ASN A 2 17.03 -38.93 4.95
CA ASN A 2 17.08 -38.34 6.30
C ASN A 2 16.71 -36.86 6.21
N SER A 3 15.57 -36.44 6.78
CA SER A 3 15.03 -35.08 6.67
C SER A 3 16.02 -34.00 7.11
N SER A 4 16.93 -34.33 8.04
CA SER A 4 17.98 -33.41 8.51
C SER A 4 19.03 -33.06 7.43
N LEU A 5 19.37 -34.00 6.54
CA LEU A 5 20.30 -33.75 5.44
C LEU A 5 19.65 -32.88 4.37
N LEU A 6 18.38 -33.14 4.07
CA LEU A 6 17.61 -32.33 3.11
C LEU A 6 17.47 -30.87 3.57
N ILE A 7 17.23 -30.64 4.87
CA ILE A 7 17.17 -29.27 5.44
C ILE A 7 18.49 -28.53 5.22
N ARG A 8 19.63 -29.15 5.59
CA ARG A 8 20.96 -28.51 5.44
C ARG A 8 21.31 -28.19 3.99
N GLU A 9 20.93 -29.07 3.06
CA GLU A 9 21.12 -28.82 1.63
C GLU A 9 20.28 -27.63 1.15
N ILE A 10 19.05 -27.49 1.62
CA ILE A 10 18.17 -26.37 1.28
C ILE A 10 18.68 -25.07 1.91
N GLU A 11 19.05 -25.08 3.19
CA GLU A 11 19.65 -23.92 3.88
C GLU A 11 20.85 -23.38 3.10
N LYS A 12 21.77 -24.26 2.69
CA LYS A 12 22.93 -23.86 1.89
C LYS A 12 22.55 -23.30 0.52
N LYS A 13 21.46 -23.77 -0.09
CA LYS A 13 20.97 -23.26 -1.39
C LYS A 13 20.32 -21.88 -1.27
N ILE A 14 19.62 -21.62 -0.17
CA ILE A 14 18.90 -20.35 0.06
C ILE A 14 19.76 -19.30 0.78
N GLU A 15 20.91 -19.67 1.34
CA GLU A 15 21.85 -18.77 2.02
C GLU A 15 22.10 -17.43 1.27
N PRO A 16 22.37 -17.40 -0.06
CA PRO A 16 22.58 -16.12 -0.76
C PRO A 16 21.33 -15.22 -0.79
N ILE A 17 20.14 -15.82 -0.76
CA ILE A 17 18.87 -15.08 -0.68
C ILE A 17 18.73 -14.45 0.71
N PHE A 18 19.04 -15.20 1.77
CA PHE A 18 19.00 -14.68 3.13
C PHE A 18 19.99 -13.55 3.35
N GLN A 19 21.20 -13.65 2.79
CA GLN A 19 22.19 -12.57 2.84
C GLN A 19 21.65 -11.29 2.19
N LYS A 20 21.04 -11.38 1.01
CA LYS A 20 20.41 -10.23 0.35
C LYS A 20 19.26 -9.65 1.17
N ILE A 21 18.44 -10.50 1.81
CA ILE A 21 17.35 -10.05 2.68
C ILE A 21 17.91 -9.30 3.89
N GLN A 22 18.99 -9.80 4.51
CA GLN A 22 19.64 -9.18 5.67
C GLN A 22 20.23 -7.81 5.32
N GLU A 23 20.81 -7.64 4.13
CA GLU A 23 21.29 -6.34 3.65
C GLU A 23 20.13 -5.32 3.55
N ILE A 24 19.02 -5.72 2.92
CA ILE A 24 17.82 -4.89 2.80
C ILE A 24 17.19 -4.58 4.16
N GLU A 25 17.18 -5.55 5.08
CA GLU A 25 16.70 -5.37 6.45
C GLU A 25 17.55 -4.32 7.18
N LEU A 26 18.87 -4.41 7.09
CA LEU A 26 19.79 -3.47 7.74
C LEU A 26 19.59 -2.04 7.22
N GLU A 27 19.47 -1.87 5.91
CA GLU A 27 19.20 -0.56 5.30
C GLU A 27 17.85 0.02 5.77
N ASN A 28 16.80 -0.80 5.78
CA ASN A 28 15.47 -0.35 6.23
C ASN A 28 15.45 -0.06 7.73
N GLN A 29 16.15 -0.85 8.55
CA GLN A 29 16.28 -0.60 9.98
C GLN A 29 16.97 0.74 10.25
N GLN A 30 18.05 1.04 9.51
CA GLN A 30 18.74 2.33 9.60
C GLN A 30 17.82 3.48 9.18
N LYS A 31 17.05 3.33 8.09
CA LYS A 31 16.07 4.32 7.63
C LYS A 31 15.02 4.62 8.69
N VAL A 32 14.45 3.59 9.33
CA VAL A 32 13.47 3.76 10.41
C VAL A 32 14.11 4.45 11.62
N LEU A 33 15.29 4.00 12.05
CA LEU A 33 16.00 4.61 13.18
C LEU A 33 16.30 6.09 12.93
N ALA A 34 16.77 6.42 11.73
CA ALA A 34 17.07 7.79 11.33
C ALA A 34 15.80 8.68 11.35
N ALA A 35 14.65 8.16 10.92
CA ALA A 35 13.39 8.90 10.98
C ALA A 35 12.94 9.17 12.43
N PHE A 36 13.07 8.19 13.33
CA PHE A 36 12.79 8.37 14.76
C PHE A 36 13.70 9.43 15.40
N GLN A 37 15.01 9.39 15.09
CA GLN A 37 15.98 10.38 15.57
C GLN A 37 15.70 11.78 15.02
N LYS A 38 15.44 11.90 13.72
CA LYS A 38 15.14 13.17 13.04
C LYS A 38 13.96 13.90 13.67
N HIS A 39 12.91 13.16 13.99
CA HIS A 39 11.69 13.71 14.58
C HIS A 39 11.71 13.73 16.12
N GLN A 40 12.83 13.35 16.73
CA GLN A 40 13.05 13.36 18.18
C GLN A 40 11.93 12.64 18.92
N VAL A 41 11.66 11.40 18.51
CA VAL A 41 10.69 10.54 19.20
C VAL A 41 11.18 10.26 20.61
N SER A 42 10.34 10.53 21.60
CA SER A 42 10.60 10.35 23.03
C SER A 42 9.49 9.56 23.71
N ASP A 43 9.73 9.15 24.94
CA ASP A 43 8.76 8.43 25.78
C ASP A 43 7.44 9.19 25.97
N SER A 44 7.50 10.52 26.01
CA SER A 44 6.31 11.38 26.10
C SER A 44 5.35 11.24 24.91
N ASP A 45 5.83 10.81 23.74
CA ASP A 45 5.00 10.60 22.55
C ASP A 45 4.10 9.35 22.67
N PHE A 46 4.35 8.49 23.67
CA PHE A 46 3.52 7.31 23.94
C PHE A 46 2.38 7.59 24.91
N ASN A 47 2.23 8.83 25.38
CA ASN A 47 1.12 9.20 26.25
C ASN A 47 -0.22 9.12 25.50
N PRO A 48 -1.25 8.49 26.08
CA PRO A 48 -2.55 8.42 25.44
C PRO A 48 -3.25 9.78 25.48
N THR A 49 -3.99 10.09 24.41
CA THR A 49 -4.97 11.19 24.40
C THR A 49 -6.38 10.62 24.51
N THR A 50 -7.28 11.39 25.12
CA THR A 50 -8.70 11.02 25.29
C THR A 50 -9.62 12.12 24.77
N GLY A 51 -10.91 11.82 24.64
CA GLY A 51 -11.89 12.76 24.09
C GLY A 51 -11.63 13.04 22.61
N TYR A 52 -11.59 14.32 22.24
CA TYR A 52 -11.41 14.75 20.84
C TYR A 52 -10.01 14.48 20.28
N GLY A 53 -9.00 14.31 21.14
CA GLY A 53 -7.61 14.12 20.70
C GLY A 53 -7.01 15.33 19.99
N TYR A 54 -7.38 16.54 20.39
CA TYR A 54 -6.67 17.75 19.94
C TYR A 54 -5.26 17.75 20.51
N ASP A 55 -4.33 18.34 19.74
CA ASP A 55 -2.93 18.51 20.13
C ASP A 55 -2.22 17.22 20.58
N ASP A 56 -2.59 16.10 19.96
CA ASP A 56 -1.89 14.83 20.15
C ASP A 56 -0.55 14.84 19.41
N PHE A 57 0.50 15.26 20.11
CA PHE A 57 1.86 15.37 19.56
C PHE A 57 2.45 14.01 19.18
N GLY A 58 2.21 12.97 19.97
CA GLY A 58 2.74 11.64 19.68
C GLY A 58 2.16 11.07 18.39
N ARG A 59 0.84 11.23 18.23
CA ARG A 59 0.12 10.91 17.00
C ARG A 59 0.64 11.69 15.79
N ASN A 60 0.80 13.00 15.90
CA ASN A 60 1.29 13.83 14.79
C ASN A 60 2.75 13.48 14.43
N LYS A 61 3.59 13.19 15.42
CA LYS A 61 4.99 12.80 15.20
C LYS A 61 5.10 11.42 14.53
N LEU A 62 4.23 10.46 14.89
CA LEU A 62 4.15 9.18 14.21
C LEU A 62 3.89 9.34 12.70
N GLU A 63 3.00 10.26 12.32
CA GLU A 63 2.74 10.57 10.92
C GLU A 63 3.95 11.18 10.22
N MET A 64 4.65 12.12 10.86
CA MET A 64 5.89 12.69 10.32
C MET A 64 6.98 11.62 10.12
N VAL A 65 7.09 10.67 11.05
CA VAL A 65 7.99 9.52 10.94
C VAL A 65 7.63 8.65 9.74
N TYR A 66 6.35 8.28 9.58
CA TYR A 66 5.90 7.52 8.42
C TYR A 66 6.16 8.26 7.11
N ALA A 67 5.80 9.55 7.03
CA ALA A 67 6.04 10.38 5.86
C ALA A 67 7.54 10.39 5.48
N SER A 68 8.42 10.50 6.46
CA SER A 68 9.87 10.46 6.23
C SER A 68 10.39 9.09 5.79
N ILE A 69 9.83 7.99 6.31
CA ILE A 69 10.23 6.62 5.93
C ILE A 69 9.80 6.29 4.49
N PHE A 70 8.60 6.73 4.11
CA PHE A 70 8.01 6.49 2.79
C PHE A 70 8.37 7.55 1.75
N GLY A 71 9.04 8.63 2.15
CA GLY A 71 9.44 9.72 1.26
C GLY A 71 8.26 10.54 0.73
N SER A 72 7.16 10.61 1.48
CA SER A 72 5.99 11.42 1.16
C SER A 72 6.03 12.78 1.88
N GLU A 73 5.25 13.73 1.36
CA GLU A 73 5.08 15.04 1.99
C GLU A 73 4.29 14.95 3.31
N ASP A 74 3.34 14.01 3.39
CA ASP A 74 2.47 13.78 4.55
C ASP A 74 2.10 12.29 4.68
N ALA A 75 1.56 11.89 5.83
CA ALA A 75 1.04 10.56 6.07
C ALA A 75 -0.16 10.59 7.04
N LEU A 76 -1.12 9.68 6.86
CA LEU A 76 -2.24 9.51 7.78
C LEU A 76 -2.17 8.12 8.44
N VAL A 77 -1.78 8.06 9.71
CA VAL A 77 -1.57 6.81 10.46
C VAL A 77 -2.41 6.84 11.72
N ARG A 78 -3.47 6.02 11.73
CA ARG A 78 -4.58 6.16 12.68
C ARG A 78 -5.16 4.81 13.07
N PRO A 79 -5.43 4.54 14.37
CA PRO A 79 -6.19 3.36 14.78
C PRO A 79 -7.65 3.39 14.25
N GLN A 80 -8.16 4.57 13.87
CA GLN A 80 -9.44 4.72 13.20
C GLN A 80 -9.48 4.05 11.81
N ILE A 81 -8.31 3.86 11.17
CA ILE A 81 -8.18 3.10 9.92
C ILE A 81 -8.02 1.63 10.28
N THR A 82 -9.15 0.93 10.33
CA THR A 82 -9.27 -0.43 10.87
C THR A 82 -8.66 -1.55 10.00
N SER A 83 -8.33 -1.29 8.73
CA SER A 83 -7.72 -2.29 7.83
C SER A 83 -7.04 -1.64 6.62
N GLY A 84 -6.22 -2.41 5.89
CA GLY A 84 -5.64 -1.95 4.63
C GLY A 84 -6.69 -1.64 3.55
N THR A 85 -7.79 -2.40 3.49
CA THR A 85 -8.89 -2.07 2.57
C THR A 85 -9.56 -0.75 2.96
N HIS A 86 -9.74 -0.49 4.27
CA HIS A 86 -10.26 0.80 4.75
C HIS A 86 -9.31 1.95 4.37
N ALA A 87 -8.00 1.79 4.52
CA ALA A 87 -7.02 2.81 4.12
C ALA A 87 -7.13 3.17 2.63
N ILE A 88 -7.18 2.16 1.75
CA ILE A 88 -7.31 2.35 0.30
C ILE A 88 -8.65 3.01 -0.04
N SER A 89 -9.76 2.54 0.54
CA SER A 89 -11.08 3.15 0.35
C SER A 89 -11.08 4.62 0.74
N THR A 90 -10.54 4.96 1.92
CA THR A 90 -10.45 6.35 2.41
C THR A 90 -9.68 7.24 1.43
N ALA A 91 -8.55 6.76 0.90
CA ALA A 91 -7.78 7.49 -0.10
C ALA A 91 -8.59 7.70 -1.40
N LEU A 92 -9.27 6.65 -1.89
CA LEU A 92 -10.06 6.72 -3.12
C LEU A 92 -11.24 7.69 -2.99
N PHE A 93 -12.06 7.56 -1.95
CA PHE A 93 -13.18 8.47 -1.69
C PHE A 93 -12.72 9.90 -1.36
N GLY A 94 -11.55 10.06 -0.72
CA GLY A 94 -10.99 11.37 -0.41
C GLY A 94 -10.62 12.16 -1.67
N ILE A 95 -10.12 11.48 -2.72
CA ILE A 95 -9.57 12.12 -3.92
C ILE A 95 -10.59 12.18 -5.07
N LEU A 96 -11.37 11.11 -5.30
CA LEU A 96 -12.25 10.99 -6.45
C LEU A 96 -13.58 11.72 -6.24
N ARG A 97 -14.14 12.26 -7.32
CA ARG A 97 -15.42 12.98 -7.36
C ARG A 97 -16.32 12.43 -8.48
N PRO A 98 -17.65 12.67 -8.43
CA PRO A 98 -18.56 12.21 -9.48
C PRO A 98 -18.10 12.67 -10.87
N GLY A 99 -18.05 11.72 -11.82
CA GLY A 99 -17.55 11.95 -13.18
C GLY A 99 -16.05 11.73 -13.37
N ASP A 100 -15.26 11.61 -12.30
CA ASP A 100 -13.88 11.14 -12.36
C ASP A 100 -13.81 9.67 -12.75
N GLU A 101 -12.66 9.26 -13.27
CA GLU A 101 -12.35 7.87 -13.61
C GLU A 101 -11.19 7.32 -12.76
N LEU A 102 -11.37 6.11 -12.24
CA LEU A 102 -10.35 5.28 -11.59
C LEU A 102 -9.86 4.23 -12.60
N LEU A 103 -8.58 4.29 -12.95
CA LEU A 103 -7.95 3.34 -13.86
C LEU A 103 -7.00 2.44 -13.09
N TYR A 104 -7.28 1.14 -13.11
CA TYR A 104 -6.53 0.12 -12.41
C TYR A 104 -5.62 -0.63 -13.38
N ILE A 105 -4.31 -0.49 -13.25
CA ILE A 105 -3.37 -0.88 -14.33
C ILE A 105 -2.69 -2.24 -14.14
N THR A 106 -3.06 -2.97 -13.08
CA THR A 106 -2.44 -4.24 -12.69
C THR A 106 -3.40 -5.44 -12.79
N GLY A 107 -4.37 -5.38 -13.70
CA GLY A 107 -5.46 -6.35 -13.81
C GLY A 107 -6.57 -6.13 -12.79
N ALA A 108 -7.56 -7.02 -12.75
CA ALA A 108 -8.71 -6.87 -11.86
C ALA A 108 -8.29 -6.78 -10.37
N PRO A 109 -8.92 -5.90 -9.57
CA PRO A 109 -8.61 -5.71 -8.16
C PRO A 109 -8.99 -6.96 -7.34
N TYR A 110 -8.43 -7.09 -6.13
CA TYR A 110 -8.79 -8.15 -5.20
C TYR A 110 -10.23 -7.97 -4.67
N ASP A 111 -10.83 -9.06 -4.19
CA ASP A 111 -12.30 -9.15 -3.99
C ASP A 111 -12.91 -8.11 -3.05
N THR A 112 -12.20 -7.73 -1.97
CA THR A 112 -12.74 -6.71 -1.06
C THR A 112 -12.73 -5.32 -1.70
N LEU A 113 -11.76 -5.01 -2.58
CA LEU A 113 -11.73 -3.73 -3.30
C LEU A 113 -12.77 -3.67 -4.43
N LYS A 114 -13.13 -4.79 -5.05
CA LYS A 114 -14.25 -4.84 -6.01
C LYS A 114 -15.55 -4.30 -5.41
N LYS A 115 -15.83 -4.60 -4.13
CA LYS A 115 -17.02 -4.11 -3.42
C LYS A 115 -16.97 -2.60 -3.19
N VAL A 116 -15.79 -2.05 -2.91
CA VAL A 116 -15.57 -0.61 -2.74
C VAL A 116 -15.80 0.12 -4.06
N ILE A 117 -15.35 -0.47 -5.17
CA ILE A 117 -15.52 0.09 -6.51
C ILE A 117 -16.97 -0.01 -6.98
N GLY A 118 -17.63 -1.15 -6.75
CA GLY A 118 -19.02 -1.38 -7.15
C GLY A 118 -19.22 -1.59 -8.66
N HIS A 119 -18.19 -2.07 -9.35
CA HIS A 119 -18.27 -2.37 -10.79
C HIS A 119 -18.95 -3.73 -11.04
N GLN A 120 -19.79 -3.82 -12.07
CA GLN A 120 -20.60 -4.99 -12.49
C GLN A 120 -21.72 -5.44 -11.53
N THR A 121 -21.56 -5.23 -10.22
CA THR A 121 -22.60 -5.45 -9.22
C THR A 121 -22.83 -4.17 -8.45
N HIS A 122 -24.06 -3.67 -8.45
CA HIS A 122 -24.40 -2.47 -7.68
C HIS A 122 -24.19 -2.74 -6.19
N VAL A 123 -23.38 -1.89 -5.56
CA VAL A 123 -23.14 -1.88 -4.12
C VAL A 123 -23.42 -0.47 -3.61
N THR A 124 -24.37 -0.32 -2.71
CA THR A 124 -24.71 0.98 -2.11
C THR A 124 -23.51 1.56 -1.38
N GLY A 125 -23.21 2.84 -1.64
CA GLY A 125 -22.06 3.54 -1.08
C GLY A 125 -20.72 3.21 -1.75
N SER A 126 -20.71 2.51 -2.89
CA SER A 126 -19.50 2.26 -3.69
C SER A 126 -19.11 3.45 -4.56
N LEU A 127 -17.88 3.47 -5.08
CA LEU A 127 -17.43 4.52 -6.01
C LEU A 127 -18.38 4.68 -7.20
N ALA A 128 -18.84 3.57 -7.79
CA ALA A 128 -19.81 3.59 -8.88
C ALA A 128 -21.16 4.21 -8.47
N ASP A 129 -21.62 3.99 -7.23
CA ASP A 129 -22.84 4.60 -6.69
C ASP A 129 -22.72 6.13 -6.56
N PHE A 130 -21.51 6.64 -6.30
CA PHE A 130 -21.18 8.07 -6.33
C PHE A 130 -20.90 8.61 -7.75
N GLY A 131 -21.14 7.82 -8.81
CA GLY A 131 -20.94 8.25 -10.19
C GLY A 131 -19.47 8.34 -10.62
N ILE A 132 -18.58 7.66 -9.91
CA ILE A 132 -17.16 7.53 -10.29
C ILE A 132 -17.03 6.36 -11.28
N LEU A 133 -16.37 6.62 -12.41
CA LEU A 133 -16.12 5.64 -13.45
C LEU A 133 -14.95 4.75 -13.06
N TYR A 134 -14.95 3.52 -13.54
CA TYR A 134 -13.91 2.56 -13.29
C TYR A 134 -13.56 1.78 -14.55
N GLN A 135 -12.27 1.58 -14.75
CA GLN A 135 -11.71 0.71 -15.77
C GLN A 135 -10.50 -0.03 -15.19
N ASP A 136 -10.31 -1.29 -15.58
CA ASP A 136 -9.05 -2.00 -15.38
C ASP A 136 -8.42 -2.46 -16.69
N ILE A 137 -7.11 -2.62 -16.65
CA ILE A 137 -6.29 -3.09 -17.76
C ILE A 137 -5.63 -4.39 -17.35
N SER A 138 -5.97 -5.46 -18.07
CA SER A 138 -5.35 -6.77 -17.92
C SER A 138 -3.84 -6.69 -18.13
N LEU A 139 -3.10 -7.50 -17.35
CA LEU A 139 -1.67 -7.67 -17.54
C LEU A 139 -1.39 -8.36 -18.89
N LYS A 140 -0.31 -7.95 -19.55
CA LYS A 140 0.26 -8.61 -20.73
C LYS A 140 1.49 -9.39 -20.29
N ASP A 141 1.43 -10.72 -20.39
CA ASP A 141 2.50 -11.64 -19.95
C ASP A 141 2.93 -11.42 -18.48
N GLY A 142 1.97 -11.17 -17.59
CA GLY A 142 2.23 -10.91 -16.16
C GLY A 142 2.90 -9.56 -15.86
N LYS A 143 2.94 -8.66 -16.86
CA LYS A 143 3.47 -7.29 -16.76
C LYS A 143 2.39 -6.27 -17.13
N ILE A 144 2.58 -5.04 -16.69
CA ILE A 144 1.68 -3.94 -17.01
C ILE A 144 1.74 -3.70 -18.52
N ASP A 145 0.57 -3.66 -19.16
CA ASP A 145 0.47 -3.29 -20.57
C ASP A 145 0.55 -1.77 -20.74
N MET A 146 1.79 -1.26 -20.83
CA MET A 146 2.04 0.17 -20.97
C MET A 146 1.42 0.77 -22.24
N GLU A 147 1.18 -0.03 -23.28
CA GLU A 147 0.52 0.45 -24.49
C GLU A 147 -0.97 0.64 -24.22
N ALA A 148 -1.64 -0.36 -23.65
CA ALA A 148 -3.05 -0.24 -23.26
C ALA A 148 -3.27 0.89 -22.25
N VAL A 149 -2.36 1.06 -21.27
CA VAL A 149 -2.42 2.16 -20.28
C VAL A 149 -2.41 3.52 -20.96
N ARG A 150 -1.50 3.74 -21.94
CA ARG A 150 -1.45 5.02 -22.66
C ARG A 150 -2.72 5.30 -23.47
N HIS A 151 -3.34 4.28 -24.03
CA HIS A 151 -4.59 4.44 -24.79
C HIS A 151 -5.82 4.66 -23.89
N ALA A 152 -5.80 4.12 -22.67
CA ALA A 152 -6.90 4.24 -21.72
C ALA A 152 -6.91 5.56 -20.94
N ILE A 153 -5.78 6.26 -20.82
CA ILE A 153 -5.74 7.54 -20.10
C ILE A 153 -6.59 8.58 -20.84
N THR A 154 -7.69 9.00 -20.21
CA THR A 154 -8.59 10.04 -20.72
C THR A 154 -8.41 11.36 -19.95
N LYS A 155 -9.05 12.45 -20.42
CA LYS A 155 -9.12 13.72 -19.67
C LYS A 155 -9.94 13.63 -18.36
N LYS A 156 -10.74 12.57 -18.19
CA LYS A 156 -11.53 12.32 -16.98
C LYS A 156 -10.76 11.55 -15.91
N GLN A 157 -9.57 11.06 -16.27
CA GLN A 157 -8.72 10.28 -15.39
C GLN A 157 -8.21 11.16 -14.24
N ARG A 158 -8.59 10.81 -13.00
CA ARG A 158 -8.12 11.53 -11.80
C ARG A 158 -7.17 10.73 -10.94
N SER A 159 -7.26 9.41 -10.95
CA SER A 159 -6.38 8.53 -10.16
C SER A 159 -5.95 7.30 -10.93
N LEU A 160 -4.65 7.01 -10.93
CA LEU A 160 -4.08 5.75 -11.43
C LEU A 160 -3.77 4.88 -10.22
N LEU A 161 -4.38 3.70 -10.13
CA LEU A 161 -4.12 2.76 -9.05
C LEU A 161 -3.39 1.53 -9.60
N PHE A 162 -2.35 1.13 -8.89
CA PHE A 162 -1.65 -0.13 -9.12
C PHE A 162 -1.62 -0.89 -7.79
N SER A 163 -1.82 -2.19 -7.85
CA SER A 163 -1.51 -3.07 -6.73
C SER A 163 -0.34 -3.94 -7.08
N ASP A 164 0.66 -3.96 -6.20
CA ASP A 164 1.68 -4.99 -6.20
C ASP A 164 1.15 -6.25 -5.48
N GLN A 165 0.01 -6.76 -5.96
CA GLN A 165 -0.50 -8.09 -5.60
C GLN A 165 0.16 -9.11 -6.52
N LYS A 166 1.50 -9.10 -6.57
CA LYS A 166 2.23 -10.28 -7.03
C LYS A 166 2.46 -11.12 -5.79
N ASP A 167 2.08 -12.39 -5.87
CA ASP A 167 2.60 -13.43 -4.97
C ASP A 167 4.07 -13.11 -4.66
N MET A 168 4.46 -13.26 -3.40
CA MET A 168 5.79 -13.02 -2.80
C MET A 168 7.00 -13.57 -3.59
N THR A 169 6.78 -14.27 -4.70
CA THR A 169 7.75 -14.80 -5.65
C THR A 169 8.50 -13.76 -6.48
N THR A 170 8.03 -12.51 -6.63
CA THR A 170 8.72 -11.52 -7.49
C THR A 170 9.84 -10.74 -6.77
N VAL A 171 9.82 -10.68 -5.43
CA VAL A 171 10.92 -10.08 -4.64
C VAL A 171 12.18 -10.96 -4.65
N LEU A 172 12.06 -12.21 -5.11
CA LEU A 172 13.13 -13.21 -5.15
C LEU A 172 13.76 -13.43 -6.53
N ARG A 173 13.54 -12.52 -7.50
CA ARG A 173 14.22 -12.53 -8.81
C ARG A 173 15.13 -11.33 -8.98
#